data_AF-A0A9P8SYE2-F1
#
_entry.id   AF-A0A9P8SYE2-F1
#
_cell.length_a   1.000
_cell.length_b   1.000
_cell.length_c   1.000
_cell.angle_alpha   90.00
_cell.angle_beta   90.00
_cell.angle_gamma   90.00
#
_symmetry.space_group_name_H-M   'P 1'
#
loop_
_entity.id
_entity.type
_entity.pdbx_description
1 polymer ?
#
loop_
_entity_poly.entity_id
_entity_poly.type
_entity_poly.pdbx_seq_one_letter_code
_entity_poly.pdbx_strand_id
1 'polypeptide(L)'
;MDPLNVKVQQKLKELESLQQIRDLTKHLNVSLEEFAGQIELLGEEAGCIETVTQNWMRIIRAVSLASNSLSNYKEEDYETDRPMTERLVRCKIDESQKIITKN
;
A
#
# COMPACT_ATOMS: atom_id res chain seq x y z
N MET A 1 -43.72 6.08 -55.01
CA MET A 1 -43.01 6.41 -53.75
C MET A 1 -41.98 7.47 -54.09
N ASP A 2 -42.11 8.67 -53.52
CA ASP A 2 -41.23 9.79 -53.86
C ASP A 2 -39.79 9.54 -53.41
N PRO A 3 -38.78 9.80 -54.26
CA PRO A 3 -37.37 9.52 -53.96
C PRO A 3 -36.84 10.31 -52.74
N LEU A 4 -37.45 11.46 -52.46
CA LEU A 4 -37.13 12.27 -51.28
C LEU A 4 -37.56 11.56 -49.99
N ASN A 5 -38.73 10.92 -49.98
CA ASN A 5 -39.28 10.21 -48.83
C ASN A 5 -38.38 9.02 -48.45
N VAL A 6 -37.91 8.26 -49.45
CA VAL A 6 -36.95 7.17 -49.24
C VAL A 6 -35.65 7.66 -48.58
N LYS A 7 -35.13 8.82 -49.00
CA LYS A 7 -33.90 9.38 -48.45
C LYS A 7 -34.07 9.91 -47.03
N VAL A 8 -35.24 10.48 -46.71
CA VAL A 8 -35.61 10.88 -45.35
C VAL A 8 -35.67 9.66 -44.43
N GLN A 9 -36.30 8.57 -44.87
CA GLN A 9 -36.37 7.34 -44.06
C GLN A 9 -35.00 6.71 -43.80
N GLN A 10 -34.10 6.72 -44.79
CA GLN A 10 -32.71 6.26 -44.60
C GLN A 10 -32.00 7.11 -43.54
N LYS A 11 -32.15 8.43 -43.57
CA LYS A 11 -31.51 9.32 -42.60
C LYS A 11 -32.09 9.20 -41.19
N LEU A 12 -33.38 8.95 -41.06
CA LEU A 12 -34.00 8.66 -39.76
C LEU A 12 -33.43 7.37 -39.15
N LYS A 13 -33.23 6.33 -39.97
CA LYS A 13 -32.63 5.06 -39.52
C LYS A 13 -31.17 5.21 -39.11
N GLU A 14 -30.38 5.99 -39.87
CA GLU A 14 -29.00 6.33 -39.49
C GLU A 14 -28.96 7.15 -38.19
N LEU A 15 -29.91 8.05 -37.97
CA LEU A 15 -29.97 8.84 -36.76
C LEU A 15 -30.30 7.97 -35.54
N GLU A 16 -31.23 7.04 -35.67
CA GLU A 16 -31.56 6.07 -34.62
C GLU A 16 -30.35 5.21 -34.23
N SER A 17 -29.58 4.71 -35.20
CA SER A 17 -28.38 3.93 -34.91
C SER A 17 -27.30 4.76 -34.21
N LEU A 18 -27.12 6.02 -34.61
CA LEU A 18 -26.19 6.94 -33.95
C LEU A 18 -26.62 7.28 -32.52
N GLN A 19 -27.92 7.40 -32.25
CA GLN A 19 -28.44 7.60 -30.90
C GLN A 19 -28.15 6.40 -30.00
N GLN A 20 -28.35 5.19 -30.51
CA GLN A 20 -28.01 3.97 -29.76
C GLN A 20 -26.52 3.90 -29.44
N ILE A 21 -25.65 4.20 -30.40
CA ILE A 21 -24.20 4.24 -30.18
C ILE A 21 -23.86 5.29 -29.12
N ARG A 22 -24.42 6.50 -29.21
CA ARG A 22 -24.22 7.56 -28.21
C ARG A 22 -24.61 7.08 -26.81
N ASP A 23 -25.75 6.42 -26.68
CA ASP A 23 -26.24 5.98 -25.37
C ASP A 23 -25.39 4.84 -24.80
N LEU A 24 -24.92 3.92 -25.65
CA LEU A 24 -23.92 2.90 -25.27
C LEU A 24 -22.59 3.53 -24.85
N THR A 25 -22.11 4.56 -25.55
CA THR A 25 -20.89 5.29 -25.18
C THR A 25 -21.06 6.01 -23.86
N LYS A 26 -22.23 6.59 -23.57
CA LYS A 26 -22.51 7.18 -22.26
C LYS A 26 -22.45 6.15 -21.15
N HIS A 27 -23.07 4.98 -21.34
CA HIS A 27 -23.02 3.90 -20.35
C HIS A 27 -21.59 3.42 -20.12
N LEU A 28 -20.81 3.24 -21.19
CA LEU A 28 -19.41 2.87 -21.09
C LEU A 28 -18.60 3.91 -20.30
N ASN A 29 -18.84 5.20 -20.54
CA ASN A 29 -18.14 6.26 -19.83
C ASN A 29 -18.44 6.24 -18.33
N VAL A 30 -19.71 6.04 -17.94
CA VAL A 30 -20.10 5.88 -16.53
C VAL A 30 -19.38 4.67 -15.91
N SER A 31 -19.35 3.53 -16.59
CA SER A 31 -18.63 2.35 -16.09
C SER A 31 -17.12 2.56 -15.98
N LEU A 32 -16.51 3.36 -16.87
CA LEU A 32 -15.10 3.71 -16.78
C LEU A 32 -14.80 4.65 -15.62
N GLU A 33 -15.69 5.61 -15.34
CA GLU A 33 -15.59 6.48 -14.17
C GLU A 33 -15.71 5.69 -12.85
N GLU A 34 -16.68 4.77 -12.76
CA GLU A 34 -16.84 3.88 -11.61
C GLU A 34 -15.61 2.98 -11.40
N PHE A 35 -15.08 2.41 -12.48
CA PHE A 35 -13.88 1.58 -12.42
C PHE A 35 -12.64 2.37 -12.01
N ALA A 36 -12.48 3.60 -12.50
CA ALA A 36 -11.40 4.48 -12.06
C ALA A 36 -11.48 4.76 -10.56
N GLY A 37 -12.68 5.02 -10.03
CA GLY A 37 -12.89 5.20 -8.59
C GLY A 37 -12.54 3.95 -7.77
N GLN A 38 -12.82 2.76 -8.27
CA GLN A 38 -12.41 1.51 -7.62
C GLN A 38 -10.89 1.33 -7.57
N ILE A 39 -10.17 1.74 -8.62
CA ILE A 39 -8.69 1.70 -8.64
C ILE A 39 -8.12 2.68 -7.61
N GLU A 40 -8.69 3.87 -7.51
CA GLU A 40 -8.25 4.87 -6.52
C GLU A 40 -8.44 4.36 -5.09
N LEU A 41 -9.62 3.77 -4.80
CA LEU A 41 -9.92 3.15 -3.52
C LEU A 41 -8.95 2.01 -3.20
N LEU A 42 -8.61 1.16 -4.16
CA LEU A 42 -7.61 0.10 -3.98
C LEU A 42 -6.24 0.65 -3.60
N GLY A 43 -5.85 1.79 -4.17
CA GLY A 43 -4.61 2.50 -3.82
C GLY A 43 -4.62 2.99 -2.37
N GLU A 44 -5.75 3.54 -1.92
CA GLU A 44 -5.93 3.97 -0.53
C GLU A 44 -5.92 2.78 0.45
N GLU A 45 -6.65 1.71 0.13
CA GLU A 45 -6.70 0.48 0.94
C GLU A 45 -5.34 -0.21 1.05
N ALA A 46 -4.53 -0.18 -0.01
CA ALA A 46 -3.16 -0.69 0.03
C ALA A 46 -2.29 0.05 1.06
N GLY A 47 -2.51 1.36 1.25
CA GLY A 47 -1.84 2.16 2.29
C GLY A 47 -2.21 1.74 3.72
N CYS A 48 -3.45 1.30 3.94
CA CYS A 48 -3.87 0.72 5.21
C CYS A 48 -3.12 -0.58 5.52
N ILE A 49 -2.94 -1.45 4.52
CA ILE A 49 -2.17 -2.69 4.64
C ILE A 49 -0.69 -2.38 4.91
N GLU A 50 -0.12 -1.40 4.21
CA GLU A 50 1.24 -0.94 4.48
C GLU A 50 1.41 -0.51 5.95
N THR A 51 0.46 0.26 6.49
CA THR A 51 0.51 0.73 7.88
C THR A 51 0.48 -0.43 8.88
N VAL A 52 -0.41 -1.42 8.65
CA VAL A 52 -0.52 -2.61 9.50
C VAL A 52 0.74 -3.46 9.41
N THR A 53 1.28 -3.69 8.22
CA THR A 53 2.50 -4.47 8.03
C THR A 53 3.73 -3.79 8.65
N GLN A 54 3.84 -2.47 8.53
CA GLN A 54 4.88 -1.71 9.23
C GLN A 54 4.77 -1.84 10.75
N ASN A 55 3.56 -1.82 11.30
CA ASN A 55 3.32 -2.04 12.72
C ASN A 55 3.79 -3.43 13.15
N TRP A 56 3.37 -4.48 12.43
CA TRP A 56 3.81 -5.86 12.70
C TRP A 56 5.32 -6.02 12.61
N MET A 57 5.98 -5.37 11.65
CA MET A 57 7.43 -5.41 11.55
C MET A 57 8.11 -4.78 12.78
N ARG A 58 7.55 -3.69 13.33
CA ARG A 58 8.05 -3.08 14.58
C ARG A 58 7.85 -4.03 15.77
N ILE A 59 6.69 -4.68 15.87
CA ILE A 59 6.42 -5.67 16.92
C ILE A 59 7.40 -6.84 16.83
N ILE A 60 7.58 -7.43 15.64
CA ILE A 60 8.52 -8.54 15.43
C ILE A 60 9.94 -8.12 15.82
N ARG A 61 10.40 -6.94 15.40
CA ARG A 61 11.72 -6.42 15.79
C ARG A 61 11.85 -6.24 17.30
N ALA A 62 10.82 -5.70 17.97
CA ALA A 62 10.82 -5.50 19.41
C ALA A 62 10.86 -6.85 20.15
N VAL A 63 10.08 -7.84 19.71
CA VAL A 63 10.09 -9.19 20.27
C VAL A 63 11.43 -9.88 20.03
N SER A 64 12.01 -9.78 18.83
CA SER A 64 13.34 -10.33 18.55
C SER A 64 14.42 -9.66 19.41
N LEU A 65 14.35 -8.34 19.61
CA LEU A 65 15.29 -7.62 20.46
C LEU A 65 15.14 -8.03 21.93
N ALA A 66 13.90 -8.14 22.43
CA ALA A 66 13.62 -8.61 23.78
C ALA A 66 14.05 -10.07 23.98
N SER A 67 13.82 -10.94 23.00
CA SER A 67 14.22 -12.35 23.05
C SER A 67 15.74 -12.50 23.04
N ASN A 68 16.45 -11.75 22.18
CA ASN A 68 17.92 -11.74 22.19
C ASN A 68 18.46 -11.17 23.50
N SER A 69 17.84 -10.11 24.03
CA SER A 69 18.20 -9.56 25.33
C SER A 69 18.01 -10.59 26.44
N LEU A 70 16.93 -11.37 26.42
CA LEU A 70 16.69 -12.43 27.38
C LEU A 70 17.73 -13.55 27.27
N SER A 71 18.15 -13.91 26.06
CA SER A 71 19.23 -14.90 25.86
C SER A 71 20.60 -14.44 26.33
N ASN A 72 20.84 -13.12 26.42
CA ASN A 72 22.12 -12.55 26.87
C ASN A 72 22.23 -12.49 28.40
N TYR A 73 21.11 -12.46 29.12
CA TYR A 73 21.09 -12.51 30.59
C TYR A 73 21.04 -13.97 31.06
N LYS A 74 21.90 -14.33 32.01
CA LYS A 74 21.88 -15.64 32.68
C LYS A 74 20.97 -15.58 33.91
N GLU A 75 20.51 -16.74 34.40
CA GLU A 75 19.71 -16.83 35.63
C GLU A 75 20.39 -16.13 36.82
N GLU A 76 21.72 -16.22 36.89
CA GLU A 76 22.58 -15.56 37.89
C GLU A 76 22.47 -14.02 37.88
N ASP A 77 22.15 -13.41 36.73
CA ASP A 77 22.00 -11.96 36.58
C ASP A 77 20.69 -11.43 37.20
N TYR A 78 19.74 -12.31 37.52
CA TYR A 78 18.46 -11.98 38.16
C TYR A 78 18.47 -12.17 39.69
N GLU A 79 19.50 -12.82 40.25
CA GLU A 79 19.59 -13.20 41.67
C GLU A 79 20.01 -12.04 42.60
N THR A 80 20.75 -11.05 42.07
CA THR A 80 21.37 -10.01 42.94
C THR A 80 20.81 -8.60 42.72
N ASP A 81 20.27 -8.30 41.53
CA ASP A 81 19.51 -7.09 41.24
C ASP A 81 18.71 -7.30 39.94
N ARG A 82 17.70 -6.47 39.65
CA ARG A 82 16.98 -6.59 38.36
C ARG A 82 17.97 -6.23 37.24
N PRO A 83 18.23 -7.11 36.24
CA PRO A 83 19.13 -6.78 35.15
C PRO A 83 18.59 -5.55 34.42
N MET A 84 19.31 -4.44 34.54
CA MET A 84 19.01 -3.21 33.84
C MET A 84 19.60 -3.26 32.45
N THR A 85 18.92 -2.61 31.50
CA THR A 85 19.49 -2.41 30.17
C THR A 85 20.81 -1.64 30.27
N GLU A 86 21.81 -2.03 29.47
CA GLU A 86 23.10 -1.37 29.48
C GLU A 86 22.99 0.13 29.17
N ARG A 87 23.85 0.92 29.80
CA ARG A 87 23.90 2.37 29.57
C ARG A 87 24.43 2.67 28.17
N LEU A 88 23.73 3.53 27.43
CA LEU A 88 24.21 4.03 26.14
C LEU A 88 25.55 4.76 26.32
N VAL A 89 26.58 4.28 25.63
CA VAL A 89 27.91 4.90 25.56
C VAL A 89 28.18 5.46 24.18
N ARG A 90 28.91 6.59 24.10
CA ARG A 90 29.37 7.14 22.81
C ARG A 90 30.67 6.44 22.41
N CYS A 91 30.62 5.69 21.32
CA CYS A 91 31.80 5.06 20.73
C CYS A 91 32.18 5.76 19.42
N LYS A 92 33.49 5.86 19.13
CA LYS A 92 33.96 6.29 17.81
C LYS A 92 33.74 5.16 16.80
N ILE A 93 33.25 5.50 15.63
CA ILE A 93 32.96 4.58 14.53
C ILE A 93 34.00 4.84 13.42
N ASP A 94 34.54 3.78 12.84
CA ASP A 94 35.47 3.84 11.70
C ASP A 94 34.72 4.11 10.37
N GLU A 95 35.44 4.46 9.29
CA GLU A 95 34.87 4.70 7.95
C GLU A 95 34.06 3.51 7.41
N SER A 96 34.36 2.29 7.90
CA SER A 96 33.64 1.05 7.60
C SER A 96 32.43 0.77 8.52
N GLN A 97 31.94 1.77 9.27
CA GLN A 97 30.81 1.66 10.22
C GLN A 97 31.01 0.65 11.37
N LYS A 98 32.26 0.28 11.70
CA LYS A 98 32.57 -0.60 12.83
C LYS A 98 32.99 0.20 14.06
N ILE A 99 32.61 -0.29 15.24
CA ILE A 99 33.01 0.28 16.53
C ILE A 99 34.52 0.12 16.70
N ILE A 100 35.23 1.21 16.97
CA ILE A 100 36.67 1.17 17.27
C ILE A 100 36.84 0.75 18.73
N THR A 101 37.10 -0.53 18.98
CA THR A 101 37.52 -1.03 20.29
C THR A 101 39.03 -0.83 20.45
N LYS A 102 39.43 0.02 21.42
CA LYS A 102 40.83 0.02 21.88
C LYS A 102 41.03 -1.19 22.79
N ASN A 103 41.98 -2.06 22.43
CA ASN A 103 42.60 -3.01 23.37
C ASN A 103 43.28 -2.27 24.53
#